data_AF-A0A370QAP5-F1
#
_entry.id   AF-A0A370QAP5-F1
#
_cell.length_a   1.000
_cell.length_b   1.000
_cell.length_c   1.000
_cell.angle_alpha   90.00
_cell.angle_beta   90.00
_cell.angle_gamma   90.00
#
_symmetry.space_group_name_H-M   'P 1'
#
loop_
_entity.id
_entity.type
_entity.pdbx_description
1 polymer ?
#
loop_
_entity_poly.entity_id
_entity_poly.type
_entity_poly.pdbx_seq_one_letter_code
_entity_poly.pdbx_strand_id
1 'polypeptide(L)'
;MELTKAKIEEFKDEIEGLTGYSLIVKEIEENLPKNPDISIESCKSLIEGLCKKSLELISDKYNDDIRVRRNCEGKMTYLVRMAFDEVYRTGFERDLHMSLYKIIKNKDRIDSLITSATLEMQKNAKKAVDKITAIRHDRGDISHGRIYPKPSESELHLARSIESITDGICSFMIHELAIQYEIKKEEDKKLVYKKEEDYNEWLDDQNDNLITKIDFSRLLFDNSYEKYEEIYYAEYQDYLDTLQDDDADESADTQPVEAVQREVENLINTFKEEEFWTPERLKSLEDWTNGYNFKIDETKSVIEEYLFTDKLPLPDEAIKVLKEKPSLKERKEMVEFSMGRIRMIAESLKEN
;
A
#
# COMPACT_ATOMS: atom_id res chain seq x y z
N MET A 1 -24.40 23.26 1.95
CA MET A 1 -23.62 21.99 1.90
C MET A 1 -23.94 21.22 0.62
N GLU A 2 -23.84 21.86 -0.55
CA GLU A 2 -24.30 21.28 -1.82
C GLU A 2 -23.33 20.23 -2.36
N LEU A 3 -22.02 20.47 -2.25
CA LEU A 3 -20.98 19.58 -2.79
C LEU A 3 -21.00 18.22 -2.08
N THR A 4 -21.10 18.24 -0.76
CA THR A 4 -21.16 17.04 0.07
C THR A 4 -22.42 16.23 -0.24
N LYS A 5 -23.58 16.88 -0.38
CA LYS A 5 -24.83 16.20 -0.76
C LYS A 5 -24.71 15.52 -2.12
N ALA A 6 -24.14 16.22 -3.10
CA ALA A 6 -23.93 15.65 -4.43
C ALA A 6 -23.06 14.40 -4.37
N LYS A 7 -21.96 14.42 -3.60
CA LYS A 7 -21.07 13.25 -3.44
C LYS A 7 -21.68 12.12 -2.63
N ILE A 8 -22.50 12.42 -1.61
CA ILE A 8 -23.27 11.38 -0.92
C ILE A 8 -24.21 10.68 -1.90
N GLU A 9 -24.94 11.44 -2.71
CA GLU A 9 -25.89 10.86 -3.68
C GLU A 9 -25.19 10.06 -4.78
N GLU A 10 -24.03 10.54 -5.26
CA GLU A 10 -23.20 9.87 -6.26
C GLU A 10 -22.71 8.50 -5.77
N PHE A 11 -22.25 8.40 -4.52
CA PHE A 11 -21.60 7.20 -3.98
C PHE A 11 -22.44 6.40 -2.97
N LYS A 12 -23.75 6.69 -2.87
CA LYS A 12 -24.65 6.08 -1.87
C LYS A 12 -24.77 4.56 -1.99
N ASP A 13 -24.64 4.02 -3.19
CA ASP A 13 -24.78 2.60 -3.49
C ASP A 13 -23.43 1.86 -3.36
N GLU A 14 -22.31 2.60 -3.44
CA GLU A 14 -20.95 2.05 -3.35
C GLU A 14 -20.44 1.95 -1.90
N ILE A 15 -20.81 2.93 -1.06
CA ILE A 15 -20.39 3.03 0.34
C ILE A 15 -21.59 2.82 1.26
N GLU A 16 -21.63 1.66 1.90
CA GLU A 16 -22.70 1.33 2.85
C GLU A 16 -22.76 2.33 4.01
N GLY A 17 -23.96 2.84 4.27
CA GLY A 17 -24.25 3.77 5.37
C GLY A 17 -23.89 5.24 5.07
N LEU A 18 -23.37 5.57 3.88
CA LEU A 18 -23.02 6.94 3.50
C LEU A 18 -24.21 7.90 3.55
N THR A 19 -25.41 7.42 3.21
CA THR A 19 -26.66 8.20 3.25
C THR A 19 -27.02 8.69 4.66
N GLY A 20 -26.52 8.04 5.71
CA GLY A 20 -26.70 8.48 7.10
C GLY A 20 -26.14 9.88 7.36
N TYR A 21 -25.10 10.29 6.62
CA TYR A 21 -24.50 11.63 6.76
C TYR A 21 -25.40 12.75 6.23
N SER A 22 -26.37 12.45 5.36
CA SER A 22 -27.35 13.43 4.87
C SER A 22 -28.19 14.04 6.00
N LEU A 23 -28.39 13.29 7.10
CA LEU A 23 -29.08 13.81 8.30
C LEU A 23 -28.27 14.93 8.96
N ILE A 24 -26.95 14.74 9.10
CA ILE A 24 -26.06 15.75 9.69
C ILE A 24 -25.96 16.96 8.76
N VAL A 25 -25.89 16.74 7.44
CA VAL A 25 -25.88 17.83 6.47
C VAL A 25 -27.15 18.69 6.56
N LYS A 26 -28.31 18.05 6.70
CA LYS A 26 -29.58 18.74 6.93
C LYS A 26 -29.58 19.54 8.22
N GLU A 27 -29.07 18.98 9.31
CA GLU A 27 -28.93 19.66 10.61
C GLU A 27 -28.08 20.93 10.49
N ILE A 28 -26.97 20.88 9.72
CA ILE A 28 -26.09 22.02 9.45
C ILE A 28 -26.87 23.14 8.75
N GLU A 29 -27.56 22.83 7.65
CA GLU A 29 -28.25 23.81 6.81
C GLU A 29 -29.46 24.43 7.52
N GLU A 30 -30.23 23.64 8.27
CA GLU A 30 -31.41 24.12 8.98
C GLU A 30 -31.07 25.01 10.17
N ASN A 31 -29.96 24.72 10.87
CA ASN A 31 -29.51 25.50 12.01
C ASN A 31 -28.63 26.68 11.62
N LEU A 32 -28.04 26.71 10.44
CA LEU A 32 -27.18 27.81 10.02
C LEU A 32 -27.80 29.20 10.24
N PRO A 33 -29.04 29.50 9.80
CA PRO A 33 -29.66 30.80 10.06
C PRO A 33 -30.33 30.93 11.43
N LYS A 34 -30.55 29.82 12.16
CA LYS A 34 -31.34 29.77 13.41
C LYS A 34 -30.47 29.73 14.66
N ASN A 35 -29.50 28.81 14.65
CA ASN A 35 -28.57 28.51 15.72
C ASN A 35 -27.18 28.24 15.12
N PRO A 36 -26.41 29.29 14.76
CA PRO A 36 -25.11 29.16 14.12
C PRO A 36 -24.13 28.24 14.88
N ASP A 37 -24.21 28.20 16.21
CA ASP A 37 -23.39 27.31 17.06
C ASP A 37 -23.70 25.83 16.82
N ILE A 38 -24.98 25.46 16.67
CA ILE A 38 -25.39 24.08 16.37
C ILE A 38 -24.90 23.67 14.99
N SER A 39 -24.96 24.58 14.01
CA SER A 39 -24.43 24.35 12.66
C SER A 39 -22.93 24.03 12.71
N ILE A 40 -22.16 24.80 13.49
CA ILE A 40 -20.70 24.59 13.66
C ILE A 40 -20.38 23.25 14.32
N GLU A 41 -21.10 22.86 15.37
CA GLU A 41 -20.90 21.55 16.02
C GLU A 41 -21.30 20.38 15.10
N SER A 42 -22.33 20.58 14.27
CA SER A 42 -22.75 19.58 13.28
C SER A 42 -21.71 19.40 12.17
N CYS A 43 -21.06 20.49 11.71
CA CYS A 43 -19.93 20.43 10.77
C CYS A 43 -18.77 19.57 11.31
N LYS A 44 -18.43 19.75 12.59
CA LYS A 44 -17.40 18.94 13.25
C LYS A 44 -17.80 17.45 13.30
N SER A 45 -19.05 17.18 13.65
CA SER A 45 -19.57 15.82 13.76
C SER A 45 -19.58 15.09 12.41
N LEU A 46 -19.88 15.82 11.33
CA LEU A 46 -19.81 15.30 9.97
C LEU A 46 -18.39 14.87 9.58
N ILE A 47 -17.40 15.74 9.81
CA ILE A 47 -15.99 15.43 9.55
C ILE A 47 -15.54 14.22 10.38
N GLU A 48 -15.89 14.20 11.67
CA GLU A 48 -15.53 13.09 12.56
C GLU A 48 -16.06 11.76 12.06
N GLY A 49 -17.35 11.71 11.73
CA GLY A 49 -18.00 10.50 11.27
C GLY A 49 -17.40 10.00 9.96
N LEU A 50 -17.24 10.88 8.97
CA LEU A 50 -16.64 10.52 7.70
C LEU A 50 -15.19 10.01 7.86
N CYS A 51 -14.36 10.65 8.69
CA CYS A 51 -13.00 10.14 8.95
C CYS A 51 -13.01 8.75 9.59
N LYS A 52 -13.92 8.48 10.53
CA LYS A 52 -14.06 7.15 11.13
C LYS A 52 -14.51 6.12 10.10
N LYS A 53 -15.48 6.48 9.25
CA LYS A 53 -15.97 5.62 8.19
C LYS A 53 -14.89 5.32 7.16
N SER A 54 -14.09 6.32 6.78
CA SER A 54 -12.95 6.11 5.90
C SER A 54 -11.99 5.08 6.46
N LEU A 55 -11.54 5.27 7.70
CA LEU A 55 -10.58 4.36 8.34
C LEU A 55 -11.14 2.95 8.55
N GLU A 56 -12.41 2.83 8.94
CA GLU A 56 -13.11 1.54 9.06
C GLU A 56 -13.05 0.76 7.75
N LEU A 57 -13.28 1.44 6.62
CA LEU A 57 -13.31 0.78 5.32
C LEU A 57 -11.91 0.50 4.77
N ILE A 58 -10.97 1.44 4.89
CA ILE A 58 -9.71 1.34 4.13
C ILE A 58 -8.46 1.01 4.97
N SER A 59 -8.46 1.19 6.30
CA SER A 59 -7.24 1.06 7.11
C SER A 59 -7.23 -0.20 7.98
N ASP A 60 -6.41 -1.19 7.60
CA ASP A 60 -6.22 -2.42 8.40
C ASP A 60 -5.65 -2.12 9.77
N LYS A 61 -4.69 -1.18 9.82
CA LYS A 61 -4.11 -0.72 11.08
C LYS A 61 -5.15 -0.15 12.04
N TYR A 62 -6.14 0.57 11.53
CA TYR A 62 -7.23 1.08 12.36
C TYR A 62 -8.13 -0.06 12.84
N ASN A 63 -8.43 -1.04 11.99
CA ASN A 63 -9.28 -2.17 12.34
C ASN A 63 -8.61 -3.13 13.35
N ASP A 64 -7.33 -3.38 13.20
CA ASP A 64 -6.58 -4.38 13.97
C ASP A 64 -6.03 -3.85 15.30
N ASP A 65 -5.59 -2.57 15.35
CA ASP A 65 -4.96 -2.00 16.55
C ASP A 65 -5.95 -1.24 17.44
N ILE A 66 -6.34 -1.85 18.56
CA ILE A 66 -7.20 -1.25 19.59
C ILE A 66 -6.61 0.06 20.14
N ARG A 67 -5.28 0.19 20.25
CA ARG A 67 -4.64 1.43 20.72
C ARG A 67 -4.78 2.55 19.71
N VAL A 68 -4.75 2.24 18.41
CA VAL A 68 -5.00 3.20 17.34
C VAL A 68 -6.45 3.70 17.41
N ARG A 69 -7.43 2.80 17.50
CA ARG A 69 -8.86 3.18 17.66
C ARG A 69 -9.10 4.08 18.86
N ARG A 70 -8.55 3.73 20.02
CA ARG A 70 -8.69 4.51 21.25
C ARG A 70 -8.09 5.91 21.15
N ASN A 71 -6.99 6.06 20.38
CA ASN A 71 -6.42 7.38 20.12
C ASN A 71 -7.30 8.20 19.18
N CYS A 72 -7.92 7.58 18.16
CA CYS A 72 -8.86 8.23 17.27
C CYS A 72 -10.14 8.71 17.99
N GLU A 73 -10.67 7.92 18.93
CA GLU A 73 -11.86 8.27 19.72
C GLU A 73 -11.63 9.47 20.66
N GLY A 74 -10.46 9.54 21.28
CA GLY A 74 -10.13 10.59 22.24
C GLY A 74 -9.51 11.86 21.64
N LYS A 75 -9.03 11.79 20.39
CA LYS A 75 -8.19 12.85 19.77
C LYS A 75 -8.57 13.07 18.31
N MET A 76 -9.51 13.97 18.06
CA MET A 76 -9.95 14.39 16.72
C MET A 76 -8.78 14.68 15.75
N THR A 77 -7.72 15.34 16.21
CA THR A 77 -6.56 15.66 15.35
C THR A 77 -5.80 14.43 14.89
N TYR A 78 -5.76 13.39 15.71
CA TYR A 78 -5.13 12.12 15.35
C TYR A 78 -5.98 11.35 14.34
N LEU A 79 -7.30 11.33 14.56
CA LEU A 79 -8.28 10.72 13.65
C LEU A 79 -8.20 11.33 12.25
N VAL A 80 -8.31 12.66 12.13
CA VAL A 80 -8.32 13.36 10.82
C VAL A 80 -7.00 13.15 10.08
N ARG A 81 -5.87 13.23 10.79
CA ARG A 81 -4.55 13.01 10.18
C ARG A 81 -4.45 11.60 9.60
N MET A 82 -4.82 10.60 10.37
CA MET A 82 -4.75 9.21 9.92
C MET A 82 -5.69 8.97 8.73
N ALA A 83 -6.93 9.45 8.80
CA ALA A 83 -7.87 9.32 7.69
C ALA A 83 -7.34 9.98 6.41
N PHE A 84 -6.74 11.17 6.52
CA PHE A 84 -6.22 11.88 5.35
C PHE A 84 -4.96 11.24 4.78
N ASP A 85 -4.09 10.70 5.64
CA ASP A 85 -2.89 9.97 5.21
C ASP A 85 -3.25 8.69 4.43
N GLU A 86 -4.39 8.04 4.75
CA GLU A 86 -4.87 6.83 4.06
C GLU A 86 -5.71 7.14 2.81
N VAL A 87 -6.47 8.24 2.82
CA VAL A 87 -7.41 8.56 1.73
C VAL A 87 -6.70 9.22 0.54
N TYR A 88 -5.74 10.13 0.75
CA TYR A 88 -5.18 10.95 -0.34
C TYR A 88 -3.96 10.35 -1.05
N ARG A 89 -4.00 10.29 -2.38
CA ARG A 89 -3.02 9.57 -3.23
C ARG A 89 -1.71 10.30 -3.45
N THR A 90 -1.73 11.62 -3.58
CA THR A 90 -0.50 12.39 -3.81
C THR A 90 -0.12 13.23 -2.61
N GLY A 91 1.19 13.31 -2.35
CA GLY A 91 1.73 14.23 -1.35
C GLY A 91 1.29 15.67 -1.60
N PHE A 92 1.15 16.08 -2.87
CA PHE A 92 0.68 17.39 -3.27
C PHE A 92 -0.80 17.64 -2.95
N GLU A 93 -1.72 16.70 -3.23
CA GLU A 93 -3.14 16.84 -2.88
C GLU A 93 -3.34 16.82 -1.37
N ARG A 94 -2.65 15.91 -0.67
CA ARG A 94 -2.57 15.93 0.80
C ARG A 94 -2.07 17.28 1.29
N ASP A 95 -1.00 17.82 0.70
CA ASP A 95 -0.39 19.08 1.11
C ASP A 95 -1.24 20.30 0.70
N LEU A 96 -2.02 20.23 -0.39
CA LEU A 96 -2.94 21.27 -0.89
C LEU A 96 -4.22 21.32 -0.05
N HIS A 97 -4.84 20.17 0.24
CA HIS A 97 -6.03 20.09 1.09
C HIS A 97 -5.69 20.36 2.56
N MET A 98 -4.49 19.95 3.01
CA MET A 98 -3.93 20.42 4.27
C MET A 98 -3.58 21.91 4.25
N SER A 99 -3.18 22.48 3.10
CA SER A 99 -2.95 23.93 2.96
C SER A 99 -4.25 24.71 2.94
N LEU A 100 -5.32 24.20 2.34
CA LEU A 100 -6.67 24.76 2.41
C LEU A 100 -7.21 24.71 3.85
N TYR A 101 -7.12 23.56 4.52
CA TYR A 101 -7.40 23.43 5.96
C TYR A 101 -6.55 24.38 6.84
N LYS A 102 -5.30 24.69 6.42
CA LYS A 102 -4.44 25.70 7.08
C LYS A 102 -4.82 27.15 6.72
N ILE A 103 -5.31 27.43 5.51
CA ILE A 103 -5.81 28.75 5.04
C ILE A 103 -7.08 29.13 5.81
N ILE A 104 -7.91 28.14 6.10
CA ILE A 104 -9.05 28.21 7.02
C ILE A 104 -8.62 28.61 8.44
N LYS A 105 -7.34 28.42 8.80
CA LYS A 105 -6.81 28.54 10.16
C LYS A 105 -6.15 29.89 10.50
N ASN A 106 -5.56 30.66 9.55
CA ASN A 106 -5.45 32.14 9.54
C ASN A 106 -4.44 32.75 8.52
N LYS A 107 -4.63 34.08 8.35
CA LYS A 107 -4.21 35.09 7.35
C LYS A 107 -2.77 35.68 7.47
N ASP A 108 -2.17 36.02 6.32
CA ASP A 108 -1.00 36.91 6.04
C ASP A 108 0.44 36.37 6.31
N ARG A 109 1.03 35.59 5.38
CA ARG A 109 1.94 35.98 4.25
C ARG A 109 3.32 36.55 4.64
N ILE A 110 4.47 36.15 4.10
CA ILE A 110 4.99 34.98 3.34
C ILE A 110 6.47 35.36 3.00
N ASP A 111 7.39 34.41 3.19
CA ASP A 111 8.76 34.26 2.64
C ASP A 111 10.09 34.91 3.14
N SER A 112 10.37 34.95 4.44
CA SER A 112 11.72 34.63 4.93
C SER A 112 11.81 33.62 6.09
N LEU A 113 10.77 33.19 6.82
CA LEU A 113 9.49 32.50 6.55
C LEU A 113 9.48 31.10 5.89
N ILE A 114 10.62 30.45 5.59
CA ILE A 114 10.61 28.99 5.32
C ILE A 114 11.26 28.23 6.48
N THR A 115 12.41 28.68 7.00
CA THR A 115 13.16 27.94 8.04
C THR A 115 12.77 28.33 9.47
N SER A 116 12.65 29.63 9.75
CA SER A 116 12.11 30.11 11.04
C SER A 116 10.59 29.87 11.16
N ALA A 117 9.89 29.64 10.04
CA ALA A 117 8.47 29.34 10.01
C ALA A 117 8.12 27.95 10.55
N THR A 118 8.91 26.92 10.25
CA THR A 118 8.65 25.55 10.75
C THR A 118 8.72 25.46 12.28
N LEU A 119 9.67 26.17 12.91
CA LEU A 119 9.88 26.17 14.36
C LEU A 119 8.88 27.07 15.12
N GLU A 120 8.48 28.19 14.53
CA GLU A 120 7.55 29.16 15.12
C GLU A 120 6.06 28.80 14.86
N MET A 121 5.76 28.11 13.74
CA MET A 121 4.44 27.51 13.45
C MET A 121 4.08 26.39 14.43
N GLN A 122 5.03 25.54 14.85
CA GLN A 122 4.78 24.56 15.92
C GLN A 122 4.39 25.24 17.24
N LYS A 123 4.97 26.42 17.53
CA LYS A 123 4.71 27.21 18.75
C LYS A 123 3.37 27.96 18.71
N ASN A 124 2.96 28.46 17.55
CA ASN A 124 1.70 29.20 17.35
C ASN A 124 0.50 28.30 17.05
N ALA A 125 0.68 27.14 16.40
CA ALA A 125 -0.36 26.13 16.24
C ALA A 125 -0.78 25.51 17.59
N LYS A 126 0.17 25.36 18.52
CA LYS A 126 -0.10 25.00 19.91
C LYS A 126 -0.95 26.09 20.61
N LYS A 127 -0.56 27.37 20.53
CA LYS A 127 -1.33 28.50 21.10
C LYS A 127 -2.72 28.73 20.48
N ALA A 128 -2.89 28.47 19.18
CA ALA A 128 -4.17 28.60 18.49
C ALA A 128 -5.12 27.44 18.81
N VAL A 129 -4.60 26.22 18.93
CA VAL A 129 -5.37 25.06 19.41
C VAL A 129 -5.71 25.21 20.90
N ASP A 130 -4.82 25.76 21.72
CA ASP A 130 -5.10 26.09 23.12
C ASP A 130 -6.15 27.21 23.25
N LYS A 131 -6.16 28.20 22.34
CA LYS A 131 -7.21 29.25 22.27
C LYS A 131 -8.53 28.75 21.70
N ILE A 132 -8.54 27.85 20.72
CA ILE A 132 -9.76 27.22 20.18
C ILE A 132 -10.35 26.23 21.19
N THR A 133 -9.50 25.54 21.95
CA THR A 133 -9.91 24.68 23.08
C THR A 133 -10.44 25.52 24.24
N ALA A 134 -9.83 26.67 24.54
CA ALA A 134 -10.36 27.65 25.50
C ALA A 134 -11.67 28.29 25.03
N ILE A 135 -11.79 28.68 23.75
CA ILE A 135 -13.03 29.21 23.15
C ILE A 135 -14.13 28.15 23.13
N ARG A 136 -13.82 26.89 22.82
CA ARG A 136 -14.76 25.75 22.92
C ARG A 136 -15.17 25.48 24.38
N HIS A 137 -14.23 25.58 25.32
CA HIS A 137 -14.49 25.43 26.76
C HIS A 137 -15.33 26.58 27.33
N ASP A 138 -15.16 27.80 26.78
CA ASP A 138 -15.86 29.01 27.20
C ASP A 138 -17.19 29.26 26.45
N ARG A 139 -17.44 28.62 25.28
CA ARG A 139 -18.56 28.94 24.36
C ARG A 139 -19.38 27.75 23.83
N GLY A 140 -19.03 26.50 24.12
CA GLY A 140 -19.78 25.32 23.64
C GLY A 140 -21.12 25.09 24.35
N ASP A 141 -22.20 24.83 23.59
CA ASP A 141 -23.58 24.78 24.06
C ASP A 141 -23.98 23.51 24.86
N ILE A 142 -23.41 22.33 24.56
CA ILE A 142 -24.05 21.07 25.01
C ILE A 142 -23.08 19.95 25.42
N SER A 143 -21.89 20.28 25.91
CA SER A 143 -20.99 19.22 26.44
C SER A 143 -21.10 19.00 27.95
N HIS A 144 -21.52 19.99 28.74
CA HIS A 144 -21.73 19.82 30.18
C HIS A 144 -22.76 20.86 30.66
N GLY A 145 -23.97 20.40 31.01
CA GLY A 145 -25.13 21.24 31.34
C GLY A 145 -24.79 22.53 32.11
N ARG A 146 -25.02 23.69 31.47
CA ARG A 146 -24.90 25.02 32.08
C ARG A 146 -25.97 25.99 31.54
N ILE A 147 -26.07 27.12 32.24
CA ILE A 147 -27.22 28.02 32.38
C ILE A 147 -27.53 28.82 31.10
N TYR A 148 -28.84 28.91 30.79
CA TYR A 148 -29.46 29.71 29.72
C TYR A 148 -30.18 30.93 30.31
N PRO A 149 -30.26 32.09 29.61
CA PRO A 149 -29.77 32.39 28.25
C PRO A 149 -28.29 32.81 28.18
N LYS A 150 -27.69 32.60 27.00
CA LYS A 150 -26.29 32.93 26.68
C LYS A 150 -26.04 34.45 26.60
N PRO A 151 -24.83 34.94 26.94
CA PRO A 151 -24.45 36.36 26.79
C PRO A 151 -24.12 36.80 25.35
N SER A 152 -23.73 35.87 24.46
CA SER A 152 -23.38 36.16 23.06
C SER A 152 -23.51 34.91 22.18
N GLU A 153 -24.18 35.03 21.04
CA GLU A 153 -24.30 34.00 20.00
C GLU A 153 -23.20 34.14 18.94
N SER A 154 -22.83 33.04 18.27
CA SER A 154 -21.91 33.12 17.12
C SER A 154 -22.52 33.87 15.94
N GLU A 155 -21.70 34.68 15.28
CA GLU A 155 -22.11 35.44 14.11
C GLU A 155 -22.42 34.50 12.92
N LEU A 156 -23.55 34.74 12.26
CA LEU A 156 -23.99 33.99 11.09
C LEU A 156 -22.93 33.91 9.98
N HIS A 157 -22.16 34.98 9.77
CA HIS A 157 -21.15 35.00 8.72
C HIS A 157 -20.02 34.00 8.99
N LEU A 158 -19.60 33.86 10.25
CA LEU A 158 -18.61 32.88 10.67
C LEU A 158 -19.10 31.45 10.43
N ALA A 159 -20.36 31.16 10.80
CA ALA A 159 -20.94 29.84 10.58
C ALA A 159 -21.04 29.49 9.09
N ARG A 160 -21.40 30.44 8.22
CA ARG A 160 -21.42 30.24 6.75
C ARG A 160 -20.05 29.91 6.18
N SER A 161 -19.00 30.55 6.69
CA SER A 161 -17.64 30.23 6.29
C SER A 161 -17.28 28.80 6.71
N ILE A 162 -17.55 28.42 7.95
CA ILE A 162 -17.27 27.07 8.48
C ILE A 162 -18.04 26.00 7.70
N GLU A 163 -19.31 26.25 7.35
CA GLU A 163 -20.11 25.40 6.48
C GLU A 163 -19.44 25.20 5.11
N SER A 164 -19.12 26.28 4.40
CA SER A 164 -18.55 26.21 3.03
C SER A 164 -17.24 25.42 2.99
N ILE A 165 -16.44 25.58 4.05
CA ILE A 165 -15.20 24.85 4.25
C ILE A 165 -15.45 23.36 4.46
N THR A 166 -16.40 23.05 5.35
CA THR A 166 -16.77 21.68 5.68
C THR A 166 -17.31 20.99 4.44
N ASP A 167 -18.06 21.70 3.61
CA ASP A 167 -18.62 21.19 2.36
C ASP A 167 -17.53 20.74 1.38
N GLY A 168 -16.49 21.55 1.20
CA GLY A 168 -15.36 21.20 0.36
C GLY A 168 -14.55 20.00 0.89
N ILE A 169 -14.30 19.96 2.20
CA ILE A 169 -13.55 18.86 2.83
C ILE A 169 -14.31 17.55 2.70
N CYS A 170 -15.60 17.54 3.07
CA CYS A 170 -16.40 16.32 3.10
C CYS A 170 -16.68 15.80 1.69
N SER A 171 -16.98 16.69 0.73
CA SER A 171 -17.14 16.31 -0.67
C SER A 171 -15.90 15.61 -1.23
N PHE A 172 -14.71 16.17 -1.01
CA PHE A 172 -13.47 15.58 -1.52
C PHE A 172 -13.13 14.26 -0.83
N MET A 173 -13.29 14.21 0.50
CA MET A 173 -13.04 13.00 1.28
C MET A 173 -13.95 11.83 0.87
N ILE A 174 -15.23 12.10 0.58
CA ILE A 174 -16.16 11.05 0.10
C ILE A 174 -15.73 10.51 -1.26
N HIS A 175 -15.37 11.41 -2.18
CA HIS A 175 -14.92 11.01 -3.51
C HIS A 175 -13.68 10.13 -3.44
N GLU A 176 -12.63 10.60 -2.75
CA GLU A 176 -11.38 9.83 -2.62
C GLU A 176 -11.59 8.52 -1.85
N LEU A 177 -12.43 8.53 -0.80
CA LEU A 177 -12.80 7.31 -0.10
C LEU A 177 -13.41 6.27 -1.04
N ALA A 178 -14.33 6.66 -1.93
CA ALA A 178 -14.95 5.72 -2.86
C ALA A 178 -13.89 5.03 -3.74
N ILE A 179 -12.95 5.80 -4.29
CA ILE A 179 -11.91 5.24 -5.15
C ILE A 179 -10.95 4.33 -4.36
N GLN A 180 -10.55 4.73 -3.14
CA GLN A 180 -9.67 3.88 -2.31
C GLN A 180 -10.36 2.62 -1.82
N TYR A 181 -11.64 2.72 -1.49
CA TYR A 181 -12.42 1.57 -1.06
C TYR A 181 -12.57 0.55 -2.19
N GLU A 182 -12.75 0.99 -3.44
CA GLU A 182 -12.81 0.08 -4.58
C GLU A 182 -11.46 -0.60 -4.84
N ILE A 183 -10.34 0.14 -4.77
CA ILE A 183 -9.00 -0.46 -4.84
C ILE A 183 -8.82 -1.50 -3.74
N LYS A 184 -9.21 -1.17 -2.52
CA LYS A 184 -9.07 -2.11 -1.40
C LYS A 184 -9.94 -3.35 -1.58
N LYS A 185 -11.16 -3.23 -2.08
CA LYS A 185 -12.00 -4.39 -2.41
C LYS A 185 -11.34 -5.30 -3.44
N GLU A 186 -10.63 -4.73 -4.42
CA GLU A 186 -9.86 -5.51 -5.39
C GLU A 186 -8.63 -6.15 -4.76
N GLU A 187 -7.90 -5.43 -3.88
CA GLU A 187 -6.77 -5.98 -3.13
C GLU A 187 -7.18 -7.10 -2.17
N ASP A 188 -8.31 -6.96 -1.49
CA ASP A 188 -8.86 -7.96 -0.56
C ASP A 188 -9.35 -9.23 -1.27
N LYS A 189 -9.64 -9.16 -2.59
CA LYS A 189 -9.94 -10.34 -3.42
C LYS A 189 -8.70 -11.10 -3.85
N LYS A 190 -7.51 -10.49 -3.76
CA LYS A 190 -6.27 -11.14 -4.18
C LYS A 190 -5.87 -12.21 -3.18
N LEU A 191 -5.46 -13.35 -3.72
CA LEU A 191 -4.92 -14.46 -2.94
C LEU A 191 -3.59 -14.04 -2.30
N VAL A 192 -3.46 -14.32 -1.01
CA VAL A 192 -2.23 -14.06 -0.28
C VAL A 192 -1.49 -15.39 -0.17
N TYR A 193 -0.36 -15.53 -0.87
CA TYR A 193 0.40 -16.79 -0.92
C TYR A 193 0.53 -17.52 0.43
N LYS A 194 0.85 -16.79 1.51
CA LYS A 194 1.02 -17.38 2.86
C LYS A 194 -0.28 -17.86 3.53
N LYS A 195 -1.44 -17.41 3.07
CA LYS A 195 -2.74 -17.86 3.57
C LYS A 195 -3.24 -19.09 2.82
N GLU A 196 -2.78 -19.28 1.58
CA GLU A 196 -3.19 -20.36 0.70
C GLU A 196 -2.23 -21.57 0.78
N GLU A 197 -1.87 -22.02 1.99
CA GLU A 197 -0.91 -23.12 2.19
C GLU A 197 -1.40 -24.41 1.52
N ASP A 198 -2.65 -24.82 1.76
CA ASP A 198 -3.25 -26.03 1.20
C ASP A 198 -3.32 -26.01 -0.35
N TYR A 199 -3.56 -24.83 -0.92
CA TYR A 199 -3.56 -24.64 -2.37
C TYR A 199 -2.14 -24.74 -2.95
N ASN A 200 -1.16 -24.11 -2.29
CA ASN A 200 0.22 -24.15 -2.74
C ASN A 200 0.76 -25.58 -2.73
N GLU A 201 0.51 -26.33 -1.66
CA GLU A 201 0.91 -27.74 -1.55
C GLU A 201 0.26 -28.58 -2.66
N TRP A 202 -1.05 -28.44 -2.88
CA TRP A 202 -1.75 -29.12 -3.97
C TRP A 202 -1.12 -28.80 -5.34
N LEU A 203 -0.85 -27.52 -5.60
CA LEU A 203 -0.31 -27.07 -6.87
C LEU A 203 1.13 -27.58 -7.10
N ASP A 204 1.93 -27.66 -6.04
CA ASP A 204 3.28 -28.21 -6.06
C ASP A 204 3.26 -29.73 -6.28
N ASP A 205 2.40 -30.46 -5.58
CA ASP A 205 2.24 -31.91 -5.72
C ASP A 205 1.81 -32.32 -7.15
N GLN A 206 0.91 -31.56 -7.77
CA GLN A 206 0.52 -31.80 -9.17
C GLN A 206 1.66 -31.54 -10.17
N ASN A 207 2.71 -30.81 -9.76
CA ASN A 207 3.80 -30.35 -10.62
C ASN A 207 5.19 -30.79 -10.12
N ASP A 208 5.26 -31.81 -9.26
CA ASP A 208 6.50 -32.36 -8.66
C ASP A 208 7.49 -32.94 -9.70
N ASN A 209 7.08 -33.00 -10.98
CA ASN A 209 7.92 -33.44 -12.10
C ASN A 209 8.97 -32.39 -12.52
N LEU A 210 8.91 -31.16 -11.99
CA LEU A 210 9.81 -30.07 -12.37
C LEU A 210 11.16 -30.20 -11.64
N ILE A 211 12.26 -30.13 -12.41
CA ILE A 211 13.65 -30.25 -11.92
C ILE A 211 14.10 -28.96 -11.20
N THR A 212 13.19 -28.17 -10.64
CA THR A 212 13.50 -26.88 -10.00
C THR A 212 13.69 -27.05 -8.50
N LYS A 213 14.69 -26.37 -7.93
CA LYS A 213 14.89 -26.26 -6.46
C LYS A 213 13.87 -25.35 -5.77
N ILE A 214 12.95 -24.76 -6.53
CA ILE A 214 11.96 -23.80 -6.07
C ILE A 214 10.59 -24.40 -6.36
N ASP A 215 9.70 -24.29 -5.39
CA ASP A 215 8.30 -24.72 -5.46
C ASP A 215 7.60 -24.07 -6.65
N PHE A 216 6.83 -24.85 -7.41
CA PHE A 216 6.13 -24.42 -8.61
C PHE A 216 5.10 -23.34 -8.30
N SER A 217 4.33 -23.51 -7.22
CA SER A 217 3.36 -22.56 -6.69
C SER A 217 4.00 -21.19 -6.43
N ARG A 218 5.22 -21.19 -5.87
CA ARG A 218 5.98 -19.97 -5.57
C ARG A 218 6.43 -19.26 -6.85
N LEU A 219 6.96 -20.03 -7.80
CA LEU A 219 7.43 -19.49 -9.07
C LEU A 219 6.28 -18.87 -9.87
N LEU A 220 5.11 -19.52 -9.86
CA LEU A 220 3.91 -19.01 -10.51
C LEU A 220 3.39 -17.75 -9.82
N PHE A 221 3.29 -17.73 -8.48
CA PHE A 221 2.85 -16.55 -7.74
C PHE A 221 3.74 -15.32 -7.98
N ASP A 222 5.07 -15.50 -7.94
CA ASP A 222 6.01 -14.38 -8.03
C ASP A 222 6.17 -13.84 -9.47
N ASN A 223 5.93 -14.67 -10.51
CA ASN A 223 6.17 -14.29 -11.91
C ASN A 223 4.89 -14.18 -12.78
N SER A 224 3.79 -14.83 -12.39
CA SER A 224 2.53 -14.85 -13.14
C SER A 224 1.33 -14.99 -12.20
N TYR A 225 1.12 -13.97 -11.35
CA TYR A 225 0.03 -13.94 -10.37
C TYR A 225 -1.36 -14.19 -10.99
N GLU A 226 -1.63 -13.62 -12.18
CA GLU A 226 -2.92 -13.81 -12.86
C GLU A 226 -3.22 -15.28 -13.14
N LYS A 227 -2.19 -16.05 -13.51
CA LYS A 227 -2.31 -17.49 -13.78
C LYS A 227 -2.41 -18.30 -12.49
N TYR A 228 -1.71 -17.89 -11.44
CA TYR A 228 -1.88 -18.46 -10.10
C TYR A 228 -3.33 -18.29 -9.61
N GLU A 229 -3.89 -17.10 -9.76
CA GLU A 229 -5.28 -16.83 -9.39
C GLU A 229 -6.28 -17.59 -10.27
N GLU A 230 -6.04 -17.68 -11.58
CA GLU A 230 -6.87 -18.46 -12.51
C GLU A 230 -6.94 -19.94 -12.10
N ILE A 231 -5.81 -20.57 -11.81
CA ILE A 231 -5.76 -21.98 -11.39
C ILE A 231 -6.48 -22.18 -10.06
N TYR A 232 -6.36 -21.26 -9.11
CA TYR A 232 -7.08 -21.35 -7.85
C TYR A 232 -8.60 -21.42 -8.06
N TYR A 233 -9.16 -20.48 -8.84
CA TYR A 233 -10.61 -20.40 -9.03
C TYR A 233 -11.15 -21.42 -10.03
N ALA A 234 -10.36 -21.83 -11.04
CA ALA A 234 -10.81 -22.74 -12.07
C ALA A 234 -10.61 -24.22 -11.72
N GLU A 235 -9.51 -24.56 -11.06
CA GLU A 235 -9.09 -25.95 -10.85
C GLU A 235 -9.13 -26.34 -9.37
N TYR A 236 -8.54 -25.54 -8.48
CA TYR A 236 -8.47 -25.90 -7.06
C TYR A 236 -9.85 -25.89 -6.38
N GLN A 237 -10.73 -24.94 -6.73
CA GLN A 237 -12.11 -24.95 -6.24
C GLN A 237 -12.90 -26.17 -6.71
N ASP A 238 -12.73 -26.60 -7.96
CA ASP A 238 -13.37 -27.83 -8.49
C ASP A 238 -12.83 -29.08 -7.79
N TYR A 239 -11.53 -29.10 -7.48
CA TYR A 239 -10.92 -30.13 -6.64
C TYR A 239 -11.52 -30.18 -5.23
N LEU A 240 -11.76 -29.02 -4.60
CA LEU A 240 -12.40 -28.97 -3.28
C LEU A 240 -13.88 -29.39 -3.32
N ASP A 241 -14.59 -29.07 -4.41
CA ASP A 241 -15.99 -29.46 -4.60
C ASP A 241 -16.09 -30.98 -4.83
N THR A 242 -15.18 -31.57 -5.61
CA THR A 242 -15.11 -33.04 -5.81
C THR A 242 -14.75 -33.80 -4.54
N LEU A 243 -13.87 -33.24 -3.69
CA LEU A 243 -13.59 -33.80 -2.36
C LEU A 243 -14.78 -33.73 -1.38
N GLN A 244 -15.72 -32.82 -1.58
CA GLN A 244 -16.93 -32.71 -0.76
C GLN A 244 -18.04 -33.66 -1.21
N ASP A 245 -18.03 -34.10 -2.47
CA ASP A 245 -19.01 -35.03 -3.05
C ASP A 245 -18.61 -36.52 -2.93
N ASP A 246 -17.50 -36.85 -2.28
CA ASP A 246 -17.00 -38.22 -2.04
C ASP A 246 -17.85 -39.06 -1.04
N ASP A 247 -19.14 -38.73 -0.88
CA ASP A 247 -20.17 -39.70 -0.49
C ASP A 247 -20.91 -40.30 -1.73
N ALA A 248 -20.48 -40.02 -2.97
CA ALA A 248 -21.02 -40.68 -4.16
C ALA A 248 -20.06 -40.78 -5.36
N ASP A 249 -19.40 -41.95 -5.42
CA ASP A 249 -18.99 -42.70 -6.61
C ASP A 249 -17.78 -42.24 -7.44
N GLU A 250 -16.86 -43.18 -7.60
CA GLU A 250 -15.71 -43.15 -8.51
C GLU A 250 -16.13 -42.81 -9.95
N SER A 251 -15.69 -41.66 -10.47
CA SER A 251 -14.95 -41.54 -11.75
C SER A 251 -15.02 -40.13 -12.35
N ALA A 252 -13.88 -39.45 -12.42
CA ALA A 252 -13.58 -38.57 -13.56
C ALA A 252 -12.05 -38.41 -13.70
N ASP A 253 -11.59 -38.76 -14.88
CA ASP A 253 -10.22 -38.69 -15.38
C ASP A 253 -9.83 -37.20 -15.57
N THR A 254 -9.23 -36.58 -14.55
CA THR A 254 -8.58 -35.27 -14.70
C THR A 254 -7.18 -35.45 -15.26
N GLN A 255 -7.04 -35.29 -16.58
CA GLN A 255 -5.74 -35.27 -17.24
C GLN A 255 -4.93 -34.01 -16.85
N PRO A 256 -3.63 -34.12 -16.55
CA PRO A 256 -2.83 -32.98 -16.13
C PRO A 256 -2.30 -32.12 -17.31
N VAL A 257 -2.44 -30.80 -17.16
CA VAL A 257 -1.38 -29.75 -17.25
C VAL A 257 -0.45 -29.70 -18.49
N GLU A 258 -0.79 -30.26 -19.66
CA GLU A 258 0.11 -30.17 -20.83
C GLU A 258 0.30 -28.74 -21.38
N ALA A 259 -0.72 -27.87 -21.30
CA ALA A 259 -0.65 -26.52 -21.86
C ALA A 259 0.11 -25.54 -20.94
N VAL A 260 0.05 -25.76 -19.63
CA VAL A 260 0.73 -24.92 -18.63
C VAL A 260 2.20 -25.31 -18.47
N GLN A 261 2.53 -26.62 -18.52
CA GLN A 261 3.90 -27.10 -18.56
C GLN A 261 4.68 -26.49 -19.74
N ARG A 262 4.08 -26.39 -20.93
CA ARG A 262 4.74 -25.82 -22.11
C ARG A 262 5.05 -24.33 -22.00
N GLU A 263 4.25 -23.55 -21.27
CA GLU A 263 4.54 -22.12 -21.05
C GLU A 263 5.61 -21.90 -19.97
N VAL A 264 5.69 -22.78 -18.97
CA VAL A 264 6.74 -22.74 -17.94
C VAL A 264 8.06 -23.29 -18.47
N GLU A 265 8.04 -24.33 -19.31
CA GLU A 265 9.21 -24.76 -20.11
C GLU A 265 9.77 -23.63 -20.97
N ASN A 266 8.92 -22.70 -21.45
CA ASN A 266 9.36 -21.52 -22.20
C ASN A 266 9.90 -20.39 -21.31
N LEU A 267 9.57 -20.35 -20.01
CA LEU A 267 10.18 -19.44 -19.03
C LEU A 267 11.53 -19.96 -18.50
N ILE A 268 11.78 -21.25 -18.65
CA ILE A 268 13.06 -21.90 -18.35
C ILE A 268 13.94 -21.78 -19.59
N ASN A 269 14.91 -20.85 -19.59
CA ASN A 269 15.99 -20.92 -20.58
C ASN A 269 16.65 -22.28 -20.43
N THR A 270 16.63 -23.10 -21.49
CA THR A 270 17.23 -24.45 -21.56
C THR A 270 18.77 -24.39 -21.47
N PHE A 271 19.31 -23.90 -20.35
CA PHE A 271 20.72 -23.98 -20.02
C PHE A 271 20.96 -25.34 -19.35
N LYS A 272 21.51 -26.28 -20.12
CA LYS A 272 21.94 -27.58 -19.59
C LYS A 272 23.37 -27.46 -19.07
N GLU A 273 23.51 -27.37 -17.75
CA GLU A 273 24.81 -27.21 -17.07
C GLU A 273 25.84 -28.26 -17.53
N GLU A 274 25.40 -29.52 -17.66
CA GLU A 274 26.27 -30.66 -18.02
C GLU A 274 26.80 -30.59 -19.46
N GLU A 275 26.04 -30.00 -20.39
CA GLU A 275 26.47 -29.83 -21.78
C GLU A 275 27.30 -28.54 -21.96
N PHE A 276 27.12 -27.55 -21.07
CA PHE A 276 27.80 -26.27 -21.18
C PHE A 276 29.24 -26.29 -20.68
N TRP A 277 29.56 -26.98 -19.58
CA TRP A 277 30.90 -26.98 -19.00
C TRP A 277 31.83 -28.02 -19.61
N THR A 278 32.33 -27.74 -20.82
CA THR A 278 33.36 -28.55 -21.45
C THR A 278 34.72 -28.38 -20.72
N PRO A 279 35.63 -29.36 -20.81
CA PRO A 279 36.99 -29.24 -20.25
C PRO A 279 37.74 -27.99 -20.73
N GLU A 280 37.45 -27.52 -21.94
CA GLU A 280 38.05 -26.31 -22.53
C GLU A 280 37.52 -25.02 -21.88
N ARG A 281 36.21 -24.96 -21.61
CA ARG A 281 35.57 -23.83 -20.92
C ARG A 281 35.95 -23.77 -19.44
N LEU A 282 36.05 -24.92 -18.77
CA LEU A 282 36.54 -25.00 -17.39
C LEU A 282 38.00 -24.52 -17.28
N LYS A 283 38.86 -24.93 -18.21
CA LYS A 283 40.24 -24.44 -18.26
C LYS A 283 40.31 -22.94 -18.51
N SER A 284 39.47 -22.41 -19.41
CA SER A 284 39.37 -20.98 -19.68
C SER A 284 38.90 -20.19 -18.45
N LEU A 285 37.97 -20.75 -17.68
CA LEU A 285 37.53 -20.18 -16.41
C LEU A 285 38.62 -20.23 -15.33
N GLU A 286 39.38 -21.33 -15.22
CA GLU A 286 40.52 -21.45 -14.31
C GLU A 286 41.60 -20.39 -14.60
N ASP A 287 42.02 -20.28 -15.86
CA ASP A 287 43.04 -19.31 -16.28
C ASP A 287 42.56 -17.87 -16.01
N TRP A 288 41.29 -17.59 -16.26
CA TRP A 288 40.68 -16.29 -16.03
C TRP A 288 40.56 -15.94 -14.53
N THR A 289 40.03 -16.85 -13.72
CA THR A 289 39.82 -16.62 -12.27
C THR A 289 41.14 -16.46 -11.53
N ASN A 290 42.21 -17.12 -11.97
CA ASN A 290 43.56 -16.93 -11.44
C ASN A 290 44.14 -15.55 -11.76
N GLY A 291 43.83 -14.97 -12.92
CA GLY A 291 44.27 -13.63 -13.31
C GLY A 291 43.64 -12.49 -12.51
N TYR A 292 42.41 -12.67 -11.99
CA TYR A 292 41.63 -11.64 -11.30
C TYR A 292 41.43 -11.88 -9.80
N ASN A 293 42.08 -12.90 -9.22
CA ASN A 293 41.94 -13.29 -7.81
C ASN A 293 40.51 -13.72 -7.41
N PHE A 294 39.82 -14.43 -8.30
CA PHE A 294 38.47 -14.94 -8.06
C PHE A 294 38.50 -16.42 -7.62
N LYS A 295 37.44 -16.85 -6.94
CA LYS A 295 37.19 -18.25 -6.56
C LYS A 295 36.44 -18.94 -7.70
N ILE A 296 36.97 -20.07 -8.17
CA ILE A 296 36.41 -20.74 -9.33
C ILE A 296 34.98 -21.24 -9.10
N ASP A 297 34.71 -21.94 -7.99
CA ASP A 297 33.40 -22.55 -7.73
C ASP A 297 32.29 -21.49 -7.61
N GLU A 298 32.57 -20.41 -6.89
CA GLU A 298 31.63 -19.28 -6.74
C GLU A 298 31.43 -18.54 -8.06
N THR A 299 32.49 -18.34 -8.84
CA THR A 299 32.38 -17.68 -10.16
C THR A 299 31.57 -18.54 -11.13
N LYS A 300 31.76 -19.86 -11.09
CA LYS A 300 31.00 -20.83 -11.90
C LYS A 300 29.50 -20.72 -11.58
N SER A 301 29.13 -20.77 -10.31
CA SER A 301 27.73 -20.67 -9.87
C SER A 301 27.08 -19.35 -10.26
N VAL A 302 27.80 -18.23 -10.13
CA VAL A 302 27.28 -16.91 -10.52
C VAL A 302 27.12 -16.78 -12.04
N ILE A 303 28.02 -17.39 -12.83
CA ILE A 303 27.89 -17.43 -14.29
C ILE A 303 26.69 -18.28 -14.70
N GLU A 304 26.47 -19.44 -14.07
CA GLU A 304 25.30 -20.29 -14.33
C GLU A 304 23.99 -19.54 -14.09
N GLU A 305 23.88 -18.86 -12.96
CA GLU A 305 22.70 -18.06 -12.61
C GLU A 305 22.49 -16.89 -13.58
N TYR A 306 23.57 -16.21 -13.99
CA TYR A 306 23.52 -15.15 -15.00
C TYR A 306 23.09 -15.69 -16.38
N LEU A 307 23.61 -16.83 -16.81
CA LEU A 307 23.28 -17.44 -18.09
C LEU A 307 21.84 -18.00 -18.11
N PHE A 308 21.34 -18.45 -16.97
CA PHE A 308 19.98 -18.95 -16.81
C PHE A 308 18.95 -17.82 -16.77
N THR A 309 19.18 -16.79 -15.95
CA THR A 309 18.20 -15.73 -15.67
C THR A 309 18.32 -14.48 -16.55
N ASP A 310 19.46 -14.31 -17.25
CA ASP A 310 19.87 -13.09 -17.95
C ASP A 310 19.90 -11.83 -17.04
N LYS A 311 19.88 -12.03 -15.72
CA LYS A 311 19.96 -10.97 -14.70
C LYS A 311 21.38 -10.87 -14.16
N LEU A 312 21.88 -9.64 -14.04
CA LEU A 312 23.17 -9.37 -13.42
C LEU A 312 23.19 -9.82 -11.94
N PRO A 313 24.33 -10.35 -11.45
CA PRO A 313 24.43 -10.81 -10.07
C PRO A 313 24.24 -9.67 -9.08
N LEU A 314 23.69 -10.01 -7.91
CA LEU A 314 23.51 -9.05 -6.84
C LEU A 314 24.88 -8.58 -6.29
N PRO A 315 24.95 -7.36 -5.70
CA PRO A 315 26.18 -6.84 -5.12
C PRO A 315 26.88 -7.77 -4.12
N ASP A 316 26.10 -8.56 -3.38
CA ASP A 316 26.64 -9.51 -2.40
C ASP A 316 27.23 -10.78 -3.06
N GLU A 317 26.66 -11.25 -4.17
CA GLU A 317 27.19 -12.35 -4.98
C GLU A 317 28.50 -11.95 -5.68
N ALA A 318 28.54 -10.75 -6.25
CA ALA A 318 29.74 -10.18 -6.87
C ALA A 318 30.93 -10.02 -5.90
N ILE A 319 30.68 -10.05 -4.59
CA ILE A 319 31.72 -10.03 -3.56
C ILE A 319 32.11 -11.45 -3.13
N LYS A 320 31.18 -12.41 -3.13
CA LYS A 320 31.46 -13.81 -2.75
C LYS A 320 32.50 -14.47 -3.65
N VAL A 321 32.51 -14.09 -4.93
CA VAL A 321 33.48 -14.58 -5.93
C VAL A 321 34.92 -14.13 -5.67
N LEU A 322 35.15 -13.06 -4.90
CA LEU A 322 36.51 -12.58 -4.60
C LEU A 322 37.19 -13.50 -3.57
N LYS A 323 38.47 -13.81 -3.78
CA LYS A 323 39.29 -14.54 -2.80
C LYS A 323 39.51 -13.73 -1.52
N GLU A 324 39.65 -12.42 -1.65
CA GLU A 324 39.81 -11.47 -0.53
C GLU A 324 38.61 -10.52 -0.44
N LYS A 325 38.08 -10.34 0.77
CA LYS A 325 36.93 -9.44 0.99
C LYS A 325 37.40 -7.98 0.98
N PRO A 326 36.79 -7.11 0.15
CA PRO A 326 37.16 -5.70 0.10
C PRO A 326 36.73 -4.96 1.37
N SER A 327 37.42 -3.85 1.67
CA SER A 327 37.01 -2.97 2.77
C SER A 327 35.70 -2.23 2.43
N LEU A 328 34.99 -1.72 3.45
CA LEU A 328 33.73 -0.98 3.25
C LEU A 328 33.88 0.24 2.31
N LYS A 329 35.08 0.84 2.23
CA LYS A 329 35.35 1.99 1.37
C LYS A 329 35.55 1.59 -0.10
N GLU A 330 36.10 0.42 -0.35
CA GLU A 330 36.41 -0.11 -1.70
C GLU A 330 35.27 -0.98 -2.25
N ARG A 331 34.31 -1.36 -1.40
CA ARG A 331 33.22 -2.28 -1.73
C ARG A 331 32.44 -1.89 -2.98
N LYS A 332 32.10 -0.60 -3.13
CA LYS A 332 31.31 -0.13 -4.27
C LYS A 332 32.07 -0.29 -5.59
N GLU A 333 33.32 0.13 -5.63
CA GLU A 333 34.19 0.05 -6.80
C GLU A 333 34.50 -1.41 -7.18
N MET A 334 34.73 -2.26 -6.17
CA MET A 334 34.96 -3.69 -6.38
C MET A 334 33.72 -4.44 -6.86
N VAL A 335 32.52 -4.07 -6.43
CA VAL A 335 31.26 -4.65 -6.94
C VAL A 335 31.09 -4.31 -8.42
N GLU A 336 31.22 -3.03 -8.79
CA GLU A 336 31.10 -2.59 -10.19
C GLU A 336 32.16 -3.27 -11.08
N PHE A 337 33.40 -3.39 -10.59
CA PHE A 337 34.49 -4.11 -11.26
C PHE A 337 34.16 -5.60 -11.44
N SER A 338 33.77 -6.30 -10.37
CA SER A 338 33.48 -7.73 -10.42
C SER A 338 32.29 -8.04 -11.33
N MET A 339 31.19 -7.30 -11.24
CA MET A 339 30.02 -7.49 -12.09
C MET A 339 30.34 -7.33 -13.57
N GLY A 340 31.08 -6.28 -13.93
CA GLY A 340 31.50 -6.05 -15.32
C GLY A 340 32.39 -7.18 -15.87
N ARG A 341 33.26 -7.74 -15.02
CA ARG A 341 34.15 -8.84 -15.37
C ARG A 341 33.42 -10.17 -15.52
N ILE A 342 32.50 -10.49 -14.61
CA ILE A 342 31.66 -11.69 -14.66
C ILE A 342 30.81 -11.70 -15.95
N ARG A 343 30.21 -10.55 -16.29
CA ARG A 343 29.46 -10.41 -17.54
C ARG A 343 30.33 -10.71 -18.76
N MET A 344 31.53 -10.13 -18.81
CA MET A 344 32.45 -10.29 -19.94
C MET A 344 32.88 -11.75 -20.15
N ILE A 345 33.21 -12.47 -19.08
CA ILE A 345 33.58 -13.89 -19.20
C ILE A 345 32.36 -14.75 -19.56
N ALA A 346 31.18 -14.48 -19.00
CA ALA A 346 29.96 -15.21 -19.33
C ALA A 346 29.55 -15.04 -20.81
N GLU A 347 29.67 -13.83 -21.37
CA GLU A 347 29.44 -13.57 -22.79
C GLU A 347 30.48 -14.28 -23.68
N SER A 348 31.77 -14.28 -23.29
CA SER A 348 32.81 -14.98 -24.06
C SER A 348 32.68 -16.50 -24.06
N LEU A 349 32.07 -17.08 -23.02
CA LEU A 349 31.77 -18.51 -22.91
C LEU A 349 30.48 -18.90 -23.65
N LYS A 350 29.61 -17.93 -23.99
CA LYS A 350 28.46 -18.13 -24.89
C LYS A 350 28.89 -18.24 -26.36
N GLU A 351 29.96 -17.54 -26.77
CA GLU A 351 30.41 -17.45 -28.17
C GLU A 351 31.38 -18.57 -28.61
N ASN A 352 32.07 -19.23 -27.66
CA ASN A 352 32.94 -20.40 -27.91
C ASN A 352 32.23 -21.66 -27.44
#